data_AF-A0A5J9VQK8-F1
#
_entry.id   AF-A0A5J9VQK8-F1
#
_cell.length_a   1.000
_cell.length_b   1.000
_cell.length_c   1.000
_cell.angle_alpha   90.00
_cell.angle_beta   90.00
_cell.angle_gamma   90.00
#
_symmetry.space_group_name_H-M   'P 1'
#
loop_
_entity.id
_entity.type
_entity.pdbx_description
1 polymer ?
#
loop_
_entity_poly.entity_id
_entity_poly.type
_entity_poly.pdbx_seq_one_letter_code
_entity_poly.pdbx_strand_id
1 'polypeptide(L)'
;MVLSRAATELRATAAAGGGFGRRRCSSGSDQTPAMSAAQGKRPQVKNPFAPFQIDLSHVRITRVSIRGGGRNFRKILRILKERERKISPFEVEVGGFRVHATPLENPGVKRTSFHILRLYDPLDDEFEVDLLIQDVDLYFVAFRRQRNGEWGIWFTFSDTDERVRQFLGGTKIYMSMGYNYPSLITPGGSPEAFEDIMFQFANFEDDQRITHEFKSAAYSIMVIFCETRRLLSLMLEISTRIDLQSPNAALSASQFEMIQHWSSASGIILTANNEKTLDLGKDLPKWWPKKLNHLKFISCLIGARGELLILKFNRRYVRENDEEFNFEKLLQDPRSARVPNPDFVIPQ
;
A
#
# COMPACT_ATOMS: atom_id res chain seq x y z
N MET A 1 -8.09 13.15 15.57
CA MET A 1 -8.64 12.50 16.79
C MET A 1 -8.73 10.96 16.70
N VAL A 2 -8.73 10.35 15.50
CA VAL A 2 -8.80 8.87 15.32
C VAL A 2 -7.46 8.14 15.57
N LEU A 3 -6.31 8.77 15.26
CA LEU A 3 -4.98 8.16 15.48
C LEU A 3 -4.52 8.13 16.95
N SER A 4 -5.12 8.95 17.82
CA SER A 4 -4.84 8.92 19.27
C SER A 4 -5.41 7.66 19.93
N ARG A 5 -6.56 7.15 19.46
CA ARG A 5 -7.14 5.89 19.95
C ARG A 5 -6.36 4.67 19.48
N ALA A 6 -5.93 4.62 18.22
CA ALA A 6 -5.10 3.51 17.70
C ALA A 6 -3.75 3.40 18.44
N ALA A 7 -3.12 4.53 18.77
CA ALA A 7 -1.89 4.55 19.56
C ALA A 7 -2.10 4.14 21.03
N THR A 8 -3.28 4.40 21.59
CA THR A 8 -3.65 4.01 22.96
C THR A 8 -3.99 2.51 23.03
N GLU A 9 -4.67 1.96 22.02
CA GLU A 9 -4.93 0.52 21.89
C GLU A 9 -3.63 -0.28 21.65
N LEU A 10 -2.68 0.24 20.85
CA LEU A 10 -1.37 -0.39 20.65
C LEU A 10 -0.59 -0.57 21.97
N ARG A 11 -0.67 0.41 22.88
CA ARG A 11 -0.07 0.30 24.23
C ARG A 11 -0.78 -0.71 25.12
N ALA A 12 -2.10 -0.84 25.01
CA ALA A 12 -2.88 -1.78 25.81
C ALA A 12 -2.66 -3.24 25.36
N THR A 13 -2.50 -3.51 24.06
CA THR A 13 -2.20 -4.86 23.56
C THR A 13 -0.75 -5.29 23.77
N ALA A 14 0.21 -4.37 23.81
CA ALA A 14 1.60 -4.71 24.11
C ALA A 14 1.83 -5.12 25.58
N ALA A 15 0.98 -4.65 26.51
CA ALA A 15 1.02 -5.04 27.92
C ALA A 15 0.39 -6.41 28.21
N ALA A 16 -0.41 -6.95 27.27
CA ALA A 16 -1.04 -8.26 27.38
C ALA A 16 -0.33 -9.26 26.46
N GLY A 17 0.82 -9.76 26.90
CA GLY A 17 1.52 -10.87 26.24
C GLY A 17 0.62 -12.10 26.16
N GLY A 18 0.01 -12.33 24.99
CA GLY A 18 -0.88 -13.47 24.75
C GLY A 18 -1.29 -13.49 23.29
N GLY A 19 -1.01 -14.60 22.62
CA GLY A 19 -1.06 -14.75 21.15
C GLY A 19 -2.30 -14.20 20.46
N PHE A 20 -2.14 -13.85 19.18
CA PHE A 20 -3.18 -13.41 18.25
C PHE A 20 -4.28 -14.48 18.10
N GLY A 21 -5.17 -14.56 19.08
CA GLY A 21 -6.43 -15.27 18.98
C GLY A 21 -7.30 -14.58 17.93
N ARG A 22 -7.92 -15.39 17.05
CA ARG A 22 -8.88 -14.97 16.03
C ARG A 22 -9.85 -13.92 16.58
N ARG A 23 -9.64 -12.64 16.27
CA ARG A 23 -10.57 -11.58 16.65
C ARG A 23 -11.83 -11.74 15.82
N ARG A 24 -12.89 -12.25 16.45
CA ARG A 24 -14.22 -12.26 15.83
C ARG A 24 -14.70 -10.81 15.79
N CYS A 25 -14.98 -10.30 14.59
CA CYS A 25 -15.96 -9.22 14.43
C CYS A 25 -17.31 -9.80 14.86
N SER A 26 -17.56 -9.77 16.17
CA SER A 26 -18.91 -9.99 16.68
C SER A 26 -19.70 -8.75 16.31
N SER A 27 -20.91 -8.97 15.82
CA SER A 27 -21.95 -7.96 15.76
C SER A 27 -22.31 -7.59 17.20
N GLY A 28 -21.41 -6.91 17.91
CA GLY A 28 -21.72 -6.39 19.24
C GLY A 28 -22.87 -5.40 19.04
N SER A 29 -23.95 -5.62 19.78
CA SER A 29 -25.05 -4.68 19.94
C SER A 29 -24.61 -3.43 20.71
N ASP A 30 -23.48 -2.84 20.32
CA ASP A 30 -23.13 -1.48 20.69
C ASP A 30 -24.20 -0.61 20.06
N GLN A 31 -24.93 0.12 20.91
CA GLN A 31 -26.01 1.01 20.56
C GLN A 31 -25.59 1.88 19.38
N THR A 32 -25.98 1.46 18.18
CA THR A 32 -25.88 2.26 16.99
C THR A 32 -26.69 3.52 17.31
N PRO A 33 -26.08 4.72 17.35
CA PRO A 33 -26.89 5.93 17.32
C PRO A 33 -27.80 5.77 16.11
N ALA A 34 -29.08 6.14 16.23
CA ALA A 34 -30.03 6.11 15.12
C ALA A 34 -29.46 6.93 13.95
N MET A 35 -28.65 6.28 13.12
CA MET A 35 -28.04 6.87 11.96
C MET A 35 -29.10 6.79 10.89
N SER A 36 -29.80 7.92 10.74
CA SER A 36 -30.46 8.30 9.49
C SER A 36 -29.68 7.69 8.32
N ALA A 37 -30.37 6.94 7.46
CA ALA A 37 -29.84 6.44 6.22
C ALA A 37 -29.28 7.63 5.42
N ALA A 38 -28.00 7.92 5.61
CA ALA A 38 -27.31 8.95 4.88
C ALA A 38 -27.31 8.48 3.44
N GLN A 39 -28.21 9.04 2.62
CA GLN A 39 -28.13 8.92 1.18
C GLN A 39 -26.74 9.41 0.80
N GLY A 40 -25.84 8.46 0.52
CA GLY A 40 -24.45 8.73 0.22
C GLY A 40 -24.40 9.70 -0.96
N LYS A 41 -23.94 10.93 -0.71
CA LYS A 41 -23.58 11.83 -1.80
C LYS A 41 -22.50 11.11 -2.60
N ARG A 42 -22.71 10.98 -3.92
CA ARG A 42 -21.69 10.41 -4.80
C ARG A 42 -20.39 11.19 -4.62
N PRO A 43 -19.25 10.51 -4.44
CA PRO A 43 -17.99 11.21 -4.27
C PRO A 43 -17.69 12.09 -5.49
N GLN A 44 -17.42 13.37 -5.25
CA GLN A 44 -16.87 14.23 -6.30
C GLN A 44 -15.45 13.77 -6.61
N VAL A 45 -15.26 13.13 -7.76
CA VAL A 45 -13.95 12.69 -8.23
C VAL A 45 -13.13 13.92 -8.60
N LYS A 46 -12.10 14.24 -7.79
CA LYS A 46 -11.33 15.50 -7.94
C LYS A 46 -10.27 15.45 -9.03
N ASN A 47 -9.83 14.26 -9.43
CA ASN A 47 -9.14 13.92 -10.68
C ASN A 47 -8.86 12.41 -10.60
N PRO A 48 -9.32 11.56 -11.53
CA PRO A 48 -9.17 10.11 -11.40
C PRO A 48 -7.73 9.62 -11.58
N PHE A 49 -6.82 10.47 -12.07
CA PHE A 49 -5.53 10.05 -12.59
C PHE A 49 -4.37 10.28 -11.62
N ALA A 50 -3.33 9.48 -11.78
CA ALA A 50 -2.09 9.58 -11.04
C ALA A 50 -1.36 10.89 -11.37
N PRO A 51 -0.56 11.44 -10.44
CA PRO A 51 0.32 12.58 -10.68
C PRO A 51 1.06 12.54 -12.02
N PHE A 52 1.19 13.70 -12.66
CA PHE A 52 1.98 13.83 -13.88
C PHE A 52 3.47 13.85 -13.53
N GLN A 53 4.23 12.87 -14.02
CA GLN A 53 5.68 12.78 -13.85
C GLN A 53 6.29 12.52 -15.22
N ILE A 54 7.22 13.36 -15.69
CA ILE A 54 7.87 13.23 -17.02
C ILE A 54 9.16 12.39 -16.93
N ASP A 55 9.89 12.50 -15.83
CA ASP A 55 11.18 11.86 -15.59
C ASP A 55 11.38 11.61 -14.08
N LEU A 56 12.53 11.06 -13.70
CA LEU A 56 12.86 10.77 -12.31
C LEU A 56 13.00 12.00 -11.41
N SER A 57 13.27 13.20 -11.96
CA SER A 57 13.33 14.44 -11.15
C SER A 57 11.96 14.78 -10.54
N HIS A 58 10.89 14.24 -11.12
CA HIS A 58 9.54 14.41 -10.63
C HIS A 58 9.11 13.39 -9.55
N VAL A 59 9.97 12.42 -9.22
CA VAL A 59 9.66 11.34 -8.28
C VAL A 59 10.12 11.71 -6.88
N ARG A 60 9.19 11.70 -5.92
CA ARG A 60 9.50 12.04 -4.52
C ARG A 60 10.32 10.94 -3.88
N ILE A 61 11.43 11.31 -3.24
CA ILE A 61 12.27 10.40 -2.45
C ILE A 61 11.95 10.60 -0.96
N THR A 62 11.67 9.50 -0.26
CA THR A 62 11.52 9.47 1.20
C THR A 62 12.63 8.60 1.79
N ARG A 63 13.51 9.18 2.59
CA ARG A 63 14.62 8.47 3.24
C ARG A 63 14.10 7.66 4.44
N VAL A 64 14.50 6.39 4.51
CA VAL A 64 14.12 5.42 5.54
C VAL A 64 15.40 4.86 6.17
N SER A 65 15.57 5.09 7.47
CA SER A 65 16.72 4.54 8.19
C SER A 65 16.42 3.10 8.59
N ILE A 66 17.27 2.15 8.20
CA ILE A 66 17.10 0.74 8.57
C ILE A 66 17.25 0.49 10.08
N ARG A 67 17.95 1.40 10.79
CA ARG A 67 18.10 1.38 12.26
C ARG A 67 17.07 2.24 13.00
N GLY A 68 16.13 2.84 12.29
CA GLY A 68 15.20 3.82 12.86
C GLY A 68 14.08 3.22 13.75
N GLY A 69 13.92 1.90 13.73
CA GLY A 69 12.93 1.16 14.52
C GLY A 69 11.48 1.65 14.33
N GLY A 70 10.63 1.37 15.31
CA GLY A 70 9.18 1.60 15.19
C GLY A 70 8.79 3.07 15.06
N ARG A 71 9.59 3.99 15.64
CA ARG A 71 9.36 5.44 15.50
C ARG A 71 9.56 5.89 14.06
N ASN A 72 10.64 5.46 13.40
CA ASN A 72 10.90 5.78 12.01
C ASN A 72 9.83 5.16 11.11
N PHE A 73 9.53 3.87 11.30
CA PHE A 73 8.48 3.18 10.55
C PHE A 73 7.13 3.91 10.59
N ARG A 74 6.66 4.28 11.79
CA ARG A 74 5.41 5.07 11.97
C ARG A 74 5.48 6.47 11.36
N LYS A 75 6.67 7.08 11.26
CA LYS A 75 6.86 8.37 10.56
C LYS A 75 6.71 8.18 9.05
N ILE A 76 7.33 7.14 8.49
CA ILE A 76 7.25 6.80 7.06
C ILE A 76 5.80 6.48 6.67
N LEU A 77 5.10 5.64 7.42
CA LEU A 77 3.69 5.34 7.15
C LEU A 77 2.80 6.60 7.16
N ARG A 78 3.09 7.58 8.02
CA ARG A 78 2.36 8.86 8.02
C ARG A 78 2.62 9.68 6.76
N ILE A 79 3.86 9.74 6.29
CA ILE A 79 4.23 10.42 5.04
C ILE A 79 3.53 9.76 3.85
N LEU A 80 3.54 8.42 3.79
CA LEU A 80 2.92 7.66 2.72
C LEU A 80 1.39 7.80 2.71
N LYS A 81 0.73 7.73 3.88
CA LYS A 81 -0.71 7.97 4.00
C LYS A 81 -1.10 9.38 3.59
N GLU A 82 -0.29 10.37 3.92
CA GLU A 82 -0.53 11.74 3.50
C GLU A 82 -0.40 11.88 1.97
N ARG A 83 0.59 11.25 1.35
CA ARG A 83 0.70 11.20 -0.11
C ARG A 83 -0.54 10.56 -0.73
N GLU A 84 -0.95 9.38 -0.25
CA GLU A 84 -2.14 8.67 -0.72
C GLU A 84 -3.38 9.55 -0.67
N ARG A 85 -3.63 10.21 0.47
CA ARG A 85 -4.74 11.15 0.64
C ARG A 85 -4.72 12.28 -0.38
N LYS A 86 -3.53 12.85 -0.66
CA LYS A 86 -3.40 13.98 -1.58
C LYS A 86 -3.57 13.59 -3.06
N ILE A 87 -3.18 12.37 -3.44
CA ILE A 87 -3.30 11.87 -4.83
C ILE A 87 -4.58 11.05 -5.05
N SER A 88 -5.35 10.80 -4.00
CA SER A 88 -6.56 10.00 -4.09
C SER A 88 -7.62 10.74 -4.91
N PRO A 89 -8.24 10.06 -5.89
CA PRO A 89 -9.26 10.67 -6.72
C PRO A 89 -10.56 10.93 -5.94
N PHE A 90 -10.85 10.10 -4.94
CA PHE A 90 -12.01 10.20 -4.07
C PHE A 90 -11.84 9.35 -2.79
N GLU A 91 -12.69 9.60 -1.81
CA GLU A 91 -12.86 8.76 -0.63
C GLU A 91 -14.24 8.08 -0.65
N VAL A 92 -14.30 6.85 -0.14
CA VAL A 92 -15.56 6.17 0.18
C VAL A 92 -15.85 6.38 1.64
N GLU A 93 -17.05 6.88 1.98
CA GLU A 93 -17.49 7.10 3.35
C GLU A 93 -18.71 6.22 3.67
N VAL A 94 -18.65 5.47 4.77
CA VAL A 94 -19.79 4.70 5.31
C VAL A 94 -19.73 4.67 6.84
N GLY A 95 -20.84 5.04 7.50
CA GLY A 95 -20.93 5.09 8.96
C GLY A 95 -19.87 5.98 9.63
N GLY A 96 -19.46 7.07 8.97
CA GLY A 96 -18.42 7.99 9.45
C GLY A 96 -16.98 7.49 9.26
N PHE A 97 -16.78 6.32 8.66
CA PHE A 97 -15.45 5.79 8.31
C PHE A 97 -15.12 6.11 6.86
N ARG A 98 -13.89 6.54 6.62
CA ARG A 98 -13.40 6.97 5.30
C ARG A 98 -12.21 6.16 4.85
N VAL A 99 -12.23 5.72 3.60
CA VAL A 99 -11.11 5.03 2.95
C VAL A 99 -10.86 5.65 1.59
N HIS A 100 -9.61 6.02 1.33
CA HIS A 100 -9.18 6.59 0.05
C HIS A 100 -9.06 5.51 -1.02
N ALA A 101 -9.24 5.89 -2.28
CA ALA A 101 -8.93 5.04 -3.42
C ALA A 101 -7.55 5.39 -4.00
N THR A 102 -6.85 4.43 -4.60
CA THR A 102 -5.67 4.71 -5.44
C THR A 102 -6.08 5.45 -6.71
N PRO A 103 -5.19 6.22 -7.36
CA PRO A 103 -5.47 6.80 -8.65
C PRO A 103 -5.45 5.76 -9.79
N LEU A 104 -5.92 6.14 -10.98
CA LEU A 104 -5.74 5.41 -12.23
C LEU A 104 -4.47 5.86 -12.96
N GLU A 105 -4.03 5.09 -13.95
CA GLU A 105 -2.96 5.52 -14.86
C GLU A 105 -3.28 6.87 -15.51
N ASN A 106 -2.27 7.72 -15.64
CA ASN A 106 -2.40 9.02 -16.25
C ASN A 106 -2.35 8.90 -17.79
N PRO A 107 -3.40 9.34 -18.50
CA PRO A 107 -3.49 9.19 -19.95
C PRO A 107 -2.47 10.06 -20.72
N GLY A 108 -2.05 11.20 -20.16
CA GLY A 108 -1.17 12.14 -20.85
C GLY A 108 0.28 11.64 -20.96
N VAL A 109 0.76 10.91 -19.95
CA VAL A 109 2.06 10.23 -19.99
C VAL A 109 1.94 8.74 -20.31
N LYS A 110 0.69 8.24 -20.43
CA LYS A 110 0.36 6.83 -20.61
C LYS A 110 1.08 5.94 -19.60
N ARG A 111 1.14 6.35 -18.33
CA ARG A 111 1.76 5.59 -17.22
C ARG A 111 1.20 6.00 -15.87
N THR A 112 1.54 5.24 -14.83
CA THR A 112 1.34 5.63 -13.42
C THR A 112 2.37 6.69 -12.96
N SER A 113 2.12 7.28 -11.80
CA SER A 113 3.15 7.94 -10.99
C SER A 113 3.81 6.97 -10.00
N PHE A 114 4.95 7.40 -9.47
CA PHE A 114 5.78 6.67 -8.53
C PHE A 114 6.24 7.54 -7.36
N HIS A 115 6.73 6.87 -6.32
CA HIS A 115 7.57 7.45 -5.28
C HIS A 115 8.71 6.48 -4.94
N ILE A 116 9.78 7.02 -4.38
CA ILE A 116 10.95 6.25 -3.96
C ILE A 116 11.00 6.19 -2.44
N LEU A 117 11.19 4.99 -1.91
CA LEU A 117 11.68 4.79 -0.54
C LEU A 117 13.16 4.49 -0.62
N ARG A 118 13.98 5.34 0.00
CA ARG A 118 15.43 5.20 0.00
C ARG A 118 15.89 4.63 1.33
N LEU A 119 16.30 3.38 1.33
CA LEU A 119 16.89 2.74 2.49
C LEU A 119 18.34 3.20 2.63
N TYR A 120 18.73 3.50 3.86
CA TYR A 120 20.11 3.81 4.22
C TYR A 120 20.40 3.35 5.65
N ASP A 121 21.65 2.96 5.90
CA ASP A 121 22.17 2.76 7.24
C ASP A 121 22.83 4.07 7.72
N PRO A 122 22.41 4.67 8.84
CA PRO A 122 23.10 5.84 9.38
C PRO A 122 24.52 5.56 9.88
N LEU A 123 24.93 4.28 10.00
CA LEU A 123 26.27 3.86 10.43
C LEU A 123 27.18 3.44 9.26
N ASP A 124 26.61 3.28 8.06
CA ASP A 124 27.34 2.85 6.86
C ASP A 124 26.85 3.66 5.65
N ASP A 125 27.73 4.54 5.16
CA ASP A 125 27.48 5.39 4.00
C ASP A 125 27.97 4.76 2.68
N GLU A 126 28.49 3.52 2.70
CA GLU A 126 28.89 2.82 1.49
C GLU A 126 27.66 2.60 0.60
N PHE A 127 26.50 2.25 1.17
CA PHE A 127 25.33 1.85 0.41
C PHE A 127 24.07 2.66 0.71
N GLU A 128 23.30 2.94 -0.34
CA GLU A 128 21.87 3.28 -0.26
C GLU A 128 21.08 2.40 -1.23
N VAL A 129 19.80 2.16 -0.97
CA VAL A 129 18.93 1.42 -1.90
C VAL A 129 17.67 2.22 -2.17
N ASP A 130 17.45 2.57 -3.45
CA ASP A 130 16.20 3.17 -3.90
C ASP A 130 15.20 2.06 -4.24
N LEU A 131 14.02 2.09 -3.63
CA LEU A 131 12.88 1.21 -3.90
C LEU A 131 11.79 2.03 -4.59
N LEU A 132 11.45 1.69 -5.84
CA LEU A 132 10.42 2.38 -6.61
C LEU A 132 9.06 1.72 -6.40
N ILE A 133 8.08 2.50 -5.93
CA ILE A 133 6.72 2.05 -5.66
C ILE A 133 5.73 2.81 -6.54
N GLN A 134 4.81 2.10 -7.17
CA GLN A 134 3.74 2.66 -8.01
C GLN A 134 2.59 3.20 -7.18
N ASP A 135 2.04 4.35 -7.53
CA ASP A 135 0.92 4.93 -6.78
C ASP A 135 -0.45 4.28 -7.10
N VAL A 136 -0.63 3.71 -8.30
CA VAL A 136 -1.94 3.15 -8.75
C VAL A 136 -2.35 1.86 -8.04
N ASP A 137 -1.40 1.09 -7.57
CA ASP A 137 -1.65 -0.16 -6.85
C ASP A 137 -0.73 -0.39 -5.65
N LEU A 138 0.26 0.48 -5.43
CA LEU A 138 1.25 0.38 -4.36
C LEU A 138 2.26 -0.76 -4.53
N TYR A 139 2.44 -1.31 -5.73
CA TYR A 139 3.46 -2.35 -5.94
C TYR A 139 4.88 -1.78 -5.96
N PHE A 140 5.80 -2.55 -5.38
CA PHE A 140 7.24 -2.38 -5.50
C PHE A 140 7.69 -2.95 -6.84
N VAL A 141 8.15 -2.09 -7.76
CA VAL A 141 8.30 -2.44 -9.18
C VAL A 141 9.72 -2.37 -9.70
N ALA A 142 10.59 -1.63 -9.01
CA ALA A 142 11.98 -1.52 -9.40
C ALA A 142 12.85 -1.14 -8.20
N PHE A 143 14.14 -1.44 -8.29
CA PHE A 143 15.13 -0.98 -7.31
C PHE A 143 16.45 -0.64 -8.00
N ARG A 144 17.30 0.09 -7.29
CA ARG A 144 18.72 0.28 -7.63
C ARG A 144 19.51 0.54 -6.36
N ARG A 145 20.81 0.33 -6.43
CA ARG A 145 21.73 0.69 -5.34
C ARG A 145 22.48 1.99 -5.63
N GLN A 146 22.92 2.65 -4.59
CA GLN A 146 24.07 3.53 -4.58
C GLN A 146 25.22 2.78 -3.92
N ARG A 147 26.44 2.89 -4.45
CA ARG A 147 27.68 2.45 -3.79
C ARG A 147 28.72 3.55 -3.87
N ASN A 148 29.28 3.96 -2.73
CA ASN A 148 30.30 5.02 -2.66
C ASN A 148 29.89 6.32 -3.40
N GLY A 149 28.62 6.72 -3.23
CA GLY A 149 28.08 7.92 -3.89
C GLY A 149 27.59 7.71 -5.33
N GLU A 150 27.94 6.61 -5.98
CA GLU A 150 27.56 6.34 -7.38
C GLU A 150 26.30 5.49 -7.49
N TRP A 151 25.33 5.95 -8.29
CA TRP A 151 24.10 5.21 -8.53
C TRP A 151 24.31 4.16 -9.62
N GLY A 152 23.93 2.92 -9.29
CA GLY A 152 23.85 1.82 -10.24
C GLY A 152 22.62 1.88 -11.14
N ILE A 153 22.47 0.85 -11.97
CA ILE A 153 21.33 0.74 -12.88
C ILE A 153 20.03 0.37 -12.16
N TRP A 154 18.89 0.69 -12.78
CA TRP A 154 17.59 0.22 -12.31
C TRP A 154 17.36 -1.24 -12.70
N PHE A 155 16.86 -2.04 -11.76
CA PHE A 155 16.34 -3.38 -12.00
C PHE A 155 14.82 -3.38 -11.86
N THR A 156 14.13 -3.99 -12.82
CA THR A 156 12.66 -4.10 -12.87
C THR A 156 12.23 -5.56 -12.82
N PHE A 157 11.13 -5.86 -12.14
CA PHE A 157 10.58 -7.21 -12.06
C PHE A 157 9.98 -7.67 -13.40
N SER A 158 9.79 -8.98 -13.55
CA SER A 158 9.48 -9.62 -14.83
C SER A 158 8.12 -9.26 -15.42
N ASP A 159 7.17 -8.95 -14.53
CA ASP A 159 5.79 -8.57 -14.75
C ASP A 159 5.59 -7.04 -14.69
N THR A 160 6.67 -6.28 -14.52
CA THR A 160 6.62 -4.82 -14.61
C THR A 160 6.37 -4.40 -16.06
N ASP A 161 5.43 -3.46 -16.24
CA ASP A 161 5.06 -2.89 -17.53
C ASP A 161 6.29 -2.32 -18.27
N GLU A 162 6.39 -2.58 -19.57
CA GLU A 162 7.48 -2.11 -20.42
C GLU A 162 7.67 -0.60 -20.37
N ARG A 163 6.57 0.16 -20.25
CA ARG A 163 6.58 1.63 -20.15
C ARG A 163 7.32 2.11 -18.90
N VAL A 164 7.23 1.36 -17.81
CA VAL A 164 7.98 1.64 -16.57
C VAL A 164 9.46 1.38 -16.79
N ARG A 165 9.80 0.27 -17.45
CA ARG A 165 11.20 -0.05 -17.75
C ARG A 165 11.86 0.99 -18.65
N GLN A 166 11.16 1.42 -19.70
CA GLN A 166 11.61 2.49 -20.59
C GLN A 166 11.78 3.81 -19.85
N PHE A 167 10.86 4.16 -18.94
CA PHE A 167 10.97 5.35 -18.09
C PHE A 167 12.23 5.34 -17.22
N LEU A 168 12.65 4.18 -16.75
CA LEU A 168 13.83 4.02 -15.89
C LEU A 168 15.14 3.78 -16.66
N GLY A 169 15.07 3.37 -17.93
CA GLY A 169 16.21 2.77 -18.62
C GLY A 169 16.73 1.52 -17.92
N GLY A 170 15.84 0.73 -17.31
CA GLY A 170 16.22 -0.36 -16.40
C GLY A 170 16.35 -1.75 -17.06
N THR A 171 17.05 -2.65 -16.36
CA THR A 171 17.22 -4.06 -16.74
C THR A 171 16.12 -4.92 -16.13
N LYS A 172 15.58 -5.87 -16.90
CA LYS A 172 14.57 -6.82 -16.42
C LYS A 172 15.24 -7.96 -15.64
N ILE A 173 14.70 -8.28 -14.46
CA ILE A 173 15.06 -9.48 -13.70
C ILE A 173 13.96 -10.54 -13.82
N TYR A 174 14.32 -11.82 -13.78
CA TYR A 174 13.40 -12.95 -13.90
C TYR A 174 12.74 -13.34 -12.56
N MET A 175 12.21 -12.32 -11.86
CA MET A 175 11.40 -12.47 -10.66
C MET A 175 10.13 -11.63 -10.83
N SER A 176 8.97 -12.17 -10.47
CA SER A 176 7.70 -11.43 -10.48
C SER A 176 7.50 -10.63 -9.19
N MET A 177 6.74 -9.54 -9.28
CA MET A 177 6.22 -8.75 -8.15
C MET A 177 5.12 -9.50 -7.37
N GLY A 178 4.79 -10.74 -7.73
CA GLY A 178 3.84 -11.59 -7.04
C GLY A 178 4.50 -12.55 -6.04
N TYR A 179 3.73 -12.95 -5.04
CA TYR A 179 4.17 -13.92 -4.03
C TYR A 179 4.09 -15.36 -4.55
N ASN A 180 5.12 -15.82 -5.26
CA ASN A 180 5.15 -17.17 -5.82
C ASN A 180 5.54 -18.25 -4.80
N TYR A 181 6.14 -17.86 -3.67
CA TYR A 181 6.62 -18.78 -2.64
C TYR A 181 6.21 -18.27 -1.25
N PRO A 182 5.00 -18.63 -0.76
CA PRO A 182 4.49 -18.13 0.51
C PRO A 182 5.42 -18.40 1.70
N SER A 183 6.19 -19.49 1.65
CA SER A 183 7.17 -19.85 2.69
C SER A 183 8.34 -18.87 2.81
N LEU A 184 8.62 -18.06 1.80
CA LEU A 184 9.70 -17.06 1.82
C LEU A 184 9.23 -15.70 2.35
N ILE A 185 7.95 -15.54 2.65
CA ILE A 185 7.37 -14.30 3.16
C ILE A 185 7.59 -14.23 4.67
N THR A 186 8.81 -13.87 5.06
CA THR A 186 9.26 -13.92 6.45
C THR A 186 9.73 -12.57 6.98
N PRO A 187 8.90 -11.50 6.93
CA PRO A 187 9.34 -10.16 7.32
C PRO A 187 9.70 -10.09 8.81
N GLY A 188 10.92 -9.73 9.14
CA GLY A 188 11.35 -9.42 10.51
C GLY A 188 11.03 -7.98 10.92
N GLY A 189 11.45 -7.63 12.13
CA GLY A 189 11.41 -6.26 12.64
C GLY A 189 12.69 -5.82 13.36
N SER A 190 13.68 -6.71 13.49
CA SER A 190 14.99 -6.39 14.07
C SER A 190 15.88 -5.60 13.10
N PRO A 191 16.88 -4.84 13.57
CA PRO A 191 17.86 -4.18 12.70
C PRO A 191 18.53 -5.14 11.72
N GLU A 192 18.90 -6.34 12.17
CA GLU A 192 19.55 -7.38 11.35
C GLU A 192 18.65 -7.79 10.18
N ALA A 193 17.33 -7.91 10.40
CA ALA A 193 16.40 -8.21 9.31
C ALA A 193 16.37 -7.12 8.23
N PHE A 194 16.51 -5.85 8.60
CA PHE A 194 16.59 -4.75 7.63
C PHE A 194 17.98 -4.64 6.98
N GLU A 195 19.05 -4.95 7.71
CA GLU A 195 20.41 -5.07 7.18
C GLU A 195 20.47 -6.17 6.11
N ASP A 196 19.92 -7.36 6.40
CA ASP A 196 19.83 -8.45 5.44
C ASP A 196 19.11 -8.01 4.16
N ILE A 197 17.95 -7.34 4.30
CA ILE A 197 17.22 -6.79 3.16
C ILE A 197 18.09 -5.83 2.37
N MET A 198 18.72 -4.85 3.02
CA MET A 198 19.56 -3.85 2.38
C MET A 198 20.74 -4.50 1.67
N PHE A 199 21.41 -5.45 2.31
CA PHE A 199 22.54 -6.21 1.77
C PHE A 199 22.16 -6.98 0.50
N GLN A 200 21.00 -7.66 0.48
CA GLN A 200 20.55 -8.40 -0.70
C GLN A 200 20.36 -7.48 -1.91
N PHE A 201 19.81 -6.28 -1.71
CA PHE A 201 19.63 -5.31 -2.80
C PHE A 201 20.93 -4.59 -3.18
N ALA A 202 21.78 -4.27 -2.20
CA ALA A 202 23.06 -3.59 -2.39
C ALA A 202 24.09 -4.45 -3.13
N ASN A 203 24.03 -5.77 -3.04
CA ASN A 203 24.95 -6.66 -3.78
C ASN A 203 24.35 -7.25 -5.06
N PHE A 204 23.07 -7.01 -5.33
CA PHE A 204 22.38 -7.63 -6.47
C PHE A 204 23.00 -7.26 -7.81
N GLU A 205 23.47 -6.02 -8.00
CA GLU A 205 24.06 -5.60 -9.28
C GLU A 205 25.34 -6.34 -9.64
N ASP A 206 26.10 -6.75 -8.61
CA ASP A 206 27.41 -7.40 -8.77
C ASP A 206 27.24 -8.89 -9.13
N ASP A 207 26.25 -9.56 -8.53
CA ASP A 207 26.02 -11.00 -8.73
C ASP A 207 24.88 -11.33 -9.71
N GLN A 208 23.86 -10.47 -9.77
CA GLN A 208 22.61 -10.61 -10.54
C GLN A 208 21.88 -11.95 -10.36
N ARG A 209 22.11 -12.63 -9.22
CA ARG A 209 21.51 -13.92 -8.89
C ARG A 209 20.23 -13.72 -8.08
N ILE A 210 19.15 -14.36 -8.52
CA ILE A 210 17.88 -14.39 -7.80
C ILE A 210 17.90 -15.58 -6.83
N THR A 211 18.53 -15.39 -5.67
CA THR A 211 18.65 -16.40 -4.62
C THR A 211 17.36 -16.52 -3.79
N HIS A 212 17.32 -17.46 -2.84
CA HIS A 212 16.21 -17.57 -1.89
C HIS A 212 16.17 -16.37 -0.93
N GLU A 213 17.34 -15.88 -0.53
CA GLU A 213 17.56 -14.76 0.35
C GLU A 213 17.09 -13.46 -0.32
N PHE A 214 17.47 -13.25 -1.59
CA PHE A 214 16.99 -12.11 -2.37
C PHE A 214 15.47 -12.11 -2.51
N LYS A 215 14.87 -13.27 -2.83
CA LYS A 215 13.40 -13.40 -2.91
C LYS A 215 12.73 -13.06 -1.57
N SER A 216 13.28 -13.57 -0.46
CA SER A 216 12.77 -13.29 0.88
C SER A 216 12.88 -11.80 1.25
N ALA A 217 14.00 -11.15 0.91
CA ALA A 217 14.20 -9.72 1.09
C ALA A 217 13.18 -8.90 0.29
N ALA A 218 12.95 -9.23 -0.99
CA ALA A 218 11.97 -8.56 -1.83
C ALA A 218 10.53 -8.74 -1.32
N TYR A 219 10.14 -9.95 -0.90
CA TYR A 219 8.83 -10.16 -0.29
C TYR A 219 8.69 -9.43 1.04
N SER A 220 9.76 -9.33 1.82
CA SER A 220 9.75 -8.56 3.07
C SER A 220 9.53 -7.06 2.81
N ILE A 221 10.19 -6.48 1.81
CA ILE A 221 9.92 -5.10 1.36
C ILE A 221 8.46 -4.91 0.96
N MET A 222 7.92 -5.82 0.15
CA MET A 222 6.53 -5.74 -0.28
C MET A 222 5.58 -5.76 0.92
N VAL A 223 5.78 -6.67 1.88
CA VAL A 223 4.93 -6.71 3.08
C VAL A 223 5.09 -5.45 3.92
N ILE A 224 6.32 -5.08 4.26
CA ILE A 224 6.64 -3.98 5.18
C ILE A 224 6.16 -2.64 4.62
N PHE A 225 6.38 -2.38 3.34
CA PHE A 225 6.16 -1.06 2.73
C PHE A 225 4.98 -0.97 1.76
N CYS A 226 4.48 -2.08 1.20
CA CYS A 226 3.30 -2.06 0.34
C CYS A 226 2.06 -2.54 1.09
N GLU A 227 2.12 -3.73 1.70
CA GLU A 227 0.92 -4.34 2.28
C GLU A 227 0.46 -3.67 3.58
N THR A 228 1.37 -3.13 4.40
CA THR A 228 0.99 -2.34 5.59
C THR A 228 0.23 -1.05 5.29
N ARG A 229 0.24 -0.61 4.02
CA ARG A 229 -0.54 0.55 3.55
C ARG A 229 -1.92 0.14 3.04
N ARG A 230 -2.08 -1.14 2.70
CA ARG A 230 -3.32 -1.71 2.18
C ARG A 230 -4.18 -2.32 3.27
N LEU A 231 -3.55 -2.97 4.24
CA LEU A 231 -4.19 -3.89 5.17
C LEU A 231 -3.86 -3.55 6.63
N LEU A 232 -4.91 -3.37 7.43
CA LEU A 232 -4.79 -3.04 8.85
C LEU A 232 -4.08 -4.16 9.62
N SER A 233 -4.43 -5.42 9.39
CA SER A 233 -3.82 -6.56 10.09
C SER A 233 -2.31 -6.63 9.89
N LEU A 234 -1.81 -6.30 8.69
CA LEU A 234 -0.38 -6.27 8.39
C LEU A 234 0.30 -5.03 8.95
N MET A 235 -0.35 -3.87 8.90
CA MET A 235 0.17 -2.67 9.55
C MET A 235 0.42 -2.93 11.04
N LEU A 236 -0.51 -3.59 11.73
CA LEU A 236 -0.39 -3.92 13.16
C LEU A 236 0.68 -4.99 13.40
N GLU A 237 0.69 -6.06 12.61
CA GLU A 237 1.68 -7.14 12.72
C GLU A 237 3.11 -6.61 12.56
N ILE A 238 3.39 -5.91 11.47
CA ILE A 238 4.74 -5.40 11.18
C ILE A 238 5.14 -4.33 12.17
N SER A 239 4.23 -3.43 12.58
CA SER A 239 4.54 -2.47 13.64
C SER A 239 4.93 -3.19 14.94
N THR A 240 4.23 -4.26 15.30
CA THR A 240 4.52 -5.06 16.49
C THR A 240 5.89 -5.73 16.37
N ARG A 241 6.19 -6.37 15.24
CA ARG A 241 7.51 -7.00 15.00
C ARG A 241 8.64 -5.98 15.11
N ILE A 242 8.48 -4.78 14.55
CA ILE A 242 9.49 -3.73 14.61
C ILE A 242 9.64 -3.18 16.03
N ASP A 243 8.54 -2.90 16.73
CA ASP A 243 8.58 -2.41 18.11
C ASP A 243 9.21 -3.45 19.07
N LEU A 244 9.02 -4.75 18.80
CA LEU A 244 9.60 -5.87 19.56
C LEU A 244 10.95 -6.38 19.00
N GLN A 245 11.46 -5.79 17.92
CA GLN A 245 12.66 -6.27 17.21
C GLN A 245 12.63 -7.79 16.93
N SER A 246 11.48 -8.30 16.50
CA SER A 246 11.29 -9.73 16.27
C SER A 246 12.12 -10.23 15.09
N PRO A 247 12.62 -11.48 15.14
CA PRO A 247 13.32 -12.10 14.03
C PRO A 247 12.38 -12.33 12.82
N ASN A 248 12.97 -12.69 11.68
CA ASN A 248 12.25 -13.12 10.49
C ASN A 248 11.32 -14.31 10.82
N ALA A 249 10.03 -14.17 10.50
CA ALA A 249 9.04 -15.22 10.75
C ALA A 249 7.95 -15.17 9.67
N ALA A 250 7.36 -16.32 9.33
CA ALA A 250 6.29 -16.36 8.34
C ALA A 250 5.07 -15.53 8.77
N LEU A 251 4.32 -15.02 7.79
CA LEU A 251 2.98 -14.49 8.04
C LEU A 251 2.00 -15.63 8.35
N SER A 252 0.95 -15.31 9.11
CA SER A 252 -0.16 -16.25 9.28
C SER A 252 -0.89 -16.48 7.96
N ALA A 253 -1.51 -17.66 7.80
CA ALA A 253 -2.30 -17.97 6.61
C ALA A 253 -3.42 -16.95 6.35
N SER A 254 -4.06 -16.43 7.41
CA SER A 254 -5.10 -15.40 7.29
C SER A 254 -4.56 -14.08 6.72
N GLN A 255 -3.37 -13.66 7.15
CA GLN A 255 -2.73 -12.45 6.64
C GLN A 255 -2.36 -12.61 5.16
N PHE A 256 -1.83 -13.77 4.79
CA PHE A 256 -1.50 -14.05 3.39
C PHE A 256 -2.74 -14.09 2.49
N GLU A 257 -3.82 -14.71 2.93
CA GLU A 257 -5.10 -14.71 2.20
C GLU A 257 -5.63 -13.28 2.03
N MET A 258 -5.50 -12.41 3.04
CA MET A 258 -5.90 -11.01 2.91
C MET A 258 -5.10 -10.25 1.83
N ILE A 259 -3.80 -10.49 1.72
CA ILE A 259 -2.96 -9.93 0.65
C ILE A 259 -3.52 -10.31 -0.72
N GLN A 260 -3.82 -11.60 -0.92
CA GLN A 260 -4.33 -12.12 -2.19
C GLN A 260 -5.71 -11.54 -2.56
N HIS A 261 -6.51 -11.15 -1.57
CA HIS A 261 -7.88 -10.68 -1.75
C HIS A 261 -8.06 -9.16 -1.64
N TRP A 262 -7.00 -8.37 -1.46
CA TRP A 262 -7.10 -6.91 -1.37
C TRP A 262 -7.86 -6.27 -2.55
N SER A 263 -7.56 -6.70 -3.79
CA SER A 263 -8.26 -6.19 -4.97
C SER A 263 -9.75 -6.58 -5.00
N SER A 264 -10.09 -7.81 -4.60
CA SER A 264 -11.48 -8.27 -4.55
C SER A 264 -12.27 -7.56 -3.45
N ALA A 265 -11.64 -7.35 -2.27
CA ALA A 265 -12.22 -6.60 -1.17
C ALA A 265 -12.51 -5.16 -1.57
N SER A 266 -11.56 -4.51 -2.24
CA SER A 266 -11.74 -3.17 -2.80
C SER A 266 -12.91 -3.12 -3.77
N GLY A 267 -13.03 -4.13 -4.64
CA GLY A 267 -14.14 -4.26 -5.59
C GLY A 267 -15.50 -4.37 -4.91
N ILE A 268 -15.63 -5.15 -3.82
CA ILE A 268 -16.88 -5.25 -3.05
C ILE A 268 -17.35 -3.88 -2.57
N ILE A 269 -16.43 -3.11 -1.98
CA ILE A 269 -16.74 -1.77 -1.47
C ILE A 269 -17.15 -0.84 -2.62
N LEU A 270 -16.34 -0.80 -3.69
CA LEU A 270 -16.58 0.10 -4.81
C LEU A 270 -17.91 -0.21 -5.52
N THR A 271 -18.23 -1.50 -5.72
CA THR A 271 -19.53 -1.94 -6.24
C THR A 271 -20.67 -1.50 -5.33
N ALA A 272 -20.62 -1.82 -4.04
CA ALA A 272 -21.69 -1.46 -3.11
C ALA A 272 -21.88 0.05 -3.01
N ASN A 273 -20.79 0.83 -3.05
CA ASN A 273 -20.85 2.29 -3.10
C ASN A 273 -21.52 2.79 -4.38
N ASN A 274 -21.12 2.25 -5.54
CA ASN A 274 -21.67 2.64 -6.83
C ASN A 274 -23.18 2.33 -6.95
N GLU A 275 -23.60 1.19 -6.42
CA GLU A 275 -25.00 0.75 -6.37
C GLU A 275 -25.82 1.45 -5.27
N LYS A 276 -25.21 2.31 -4.45
CA LYS A 276 -25.83 2.94 -3.27
C LYS A 276 -26.37 1.92 -2.27
N THR A 277 -25.71 0.75 -2.16
CA THR A 277 -26.04 -0.34 -1.22
C THR A 277 -24.94 -0.56 -0.18
N LEU A 278 -24.03 0.39 -0.01
CA LEU A 278 -22.96 0.32 0.98
C LEU A 278 -23.51 0.58 2.38
N ASP A 279 -23.57 -0.48 3.19
CA ASP A 279 -24.06 -0.46 4.56
C ASP A 279 -23.14 -1.33 5.45
N LEU A 280 -22.81 -0.86 6.65
CA LEU A 280 -21.87 -1.54 7.56
C LEU A 280 -22.32 -2.92 8.02
N GLY A 281 -23.65 -3.14 8.13
CA GLY A 281 -24.27 -4.39 8.53
C GLY A 281 -24.51 -5.36 7.37
N LYS A 282 -24.31 -4.92 6.12
CA LYS A 282 -24.47 -5.78 4.95
C LYS A 282 -23.45 -6.91 4.95
N ASP A 283 -23.93 -8.13 4.69
CA ASP A 283 -23.08 -9.31 4.50
C ASP A 283 -22.14 -9.16 3.30
N LEU A 284 -20.94 -9.69 3.44
CA LEU A 284 -20.04 -9.88 2.30
C LEU A 284 -20.62 -10.92 1.34
N PRO A 285 -20.34 -10.82 0.02
CA PRO A 285 -20.87 -11.76 -0.96
C PRO A 285 -20.51 -13.21 -0.65
N LYS A 286 -21.37 -14.15 -1.05
CA LYS A 286 -21.17 -15.60 -0.81
C LYS A 286 -19.87 -16.17 -1.39
N TRP A 287 -19.34 -15.53 -2.44
CA TRP A 287 -18.06 -15.92 -3.06
C TRP A 287 -16.85 -15.46 -2.25
N TRP A 288 -17.03 -14.60 -1.24
CA TRP A 288 -15.95 -14.16 -0.36
C TRP A 288 -15.26 -15.36 0.30
N PRO A 289 -13.92 -15.41 0.37
CA PRO A 289 -13.20 -16.62 0.76
C PRO A 289 -13.63 -17.13 2.13
N LYS A 290 -14.03 -18.42 2.19
CA LYS A 290 -14.46 -19.06 3.44
C LYS A 290 -13.36 -19.07 4.52
N LYS A 291 -12.08 -19.04 4.11
CA LYS A 291 -10.94 -18.93 5.04
C LYS A 291 -10.91 -17.60 5.81
N LEU A 292 -11.58 -16.57 5.28
CA LEU A 292 -11.75 -15.25 5.87
C LEU A 292 -13.12 -15.08 6.53
N ASN A 293 -13.75 -16.17 7.00
CA ASN A 293 -15.10 -16.18 7.61
C ASN A 293 -15.28 -15.30 8.85
N HIS A 294 -14.20 -14.77 9.43
CA HIS A 294 -14.25 -13.79 10.50
C HIS A 294 -14.61 -12.38 9.97
N LEU A 295 -14.40 -12.14 8.67
CA LEU A 295 -14.88 -10.98 7.93
C LEU A 295 -16.23 -11.35 7.31
N LYS A 296 -17.31 -11.00 7.99
CA LYS A 296 -18.67 -11.35 7.54
C LYS A 296 -19.41 -10.18 6.93
N PHE A 297 -19.11 -8.97 7.37
CA PHE A 297 -19.86 -7.77 7.04
C PHE A 297 -18.96 -6.72 6.40
N ILE A 298 -19.55 -5.74 5.72
CA ILE A 298 -18.84 -4.57 5.20
C ILE A 298 -18.06 -3.85 6.31
N SER A 299 -18.59 -3.80 7.54
CA SER A 299 -17.88 -3.25 8.72
C SER A 299 -16.52 -3.89 9.01
N CYS A 300 -16.31 -5.14 8.58
CA CYS A 300 -15.03 -5.83 8.69
C CYS A 300 -14.01 -5.35 7.64
N LEU A 301 -14.46 -4.78 6.52
CA LEU A 301 -13.61 -4.23 5.47
C LEU A 301 -13.41 -2.72 5.65
N ILE A 302 -14.49 -1.98 5.95
CA ILE A 302 -14.48 -0.55 6.23
C ILE A 302 -15.26 -0.31 7.51
N GLY A 303 -14.59 0.20 8.54
CA GLY A 303 -15.18 0.42 9.86
C GLY A 303 -14.13 0.82 10.89
N ALA A 304 -14.51 0.89 12.16
CA ALA A 304 -13.58 1.20 13.26
C ALA A 304 -12.37 0.25 13.31
N ARG A 305 -12.58 -0.98 12.83
CA ARG A 305 -11.58 -2.04 12.73
C ARG A 305 -11.57 -2.64 11.32
N GLY A 306 -11.93 -1.84 10.32
CA GLY A 306 -11.97 -2.26 8.93
C GLY A 306 -10.58 -2.64 8.44
N GLU A 307 -10.50 -3.74 7.70
CA GLU A 307 -9.24 -4.27 7.22
C GLU A 307 -8.60 -3.42 6.10
N LEU A 308 -9.41 -2.72 5.31
CA LEU A 308 -8.92 -1.92 4.18
C LEU A 308 -8.48 -0.52 4.64
N LEU A 309 -7.21 -0.21 4.42
CA LEU A 309 -6.63 1.10 4.65
C LEU A 309 -6.66 1.99 3.40
N ILE A 310 -6.65 1.38 2.22
CA ILE A 310 -6.81 2.04 0.92
C ILE A 310 -7.48 1.06 -0.07
N LEU A 311 -8.31 1.59 -0.96
CA LEU A 311 -8.99 0.82 -2.00
C LEU A 311 -8.20 0.82 -3.30
N LYS A 312 -8.09 -0.32 -3.95
CA LYS A 312 -7.61 -0.38 -5.34
C LYS A 312 -8.69 0.16 -6.26
N PHE A 313 -8.45 1.29 -6.90
CA PHE A 313 -9.37 1.82 -7.88
C PHE A 313 -9.31 1.02 -9.18
N ASN A 314 -10.47 0.60 -9.68
CA ASN A 314 -10.59 -0.09 -10.96
C ASN A 314 -11.45 0.73 -11.90
N ARG A 315 -10.93 0.96 -13.12
CA ARG A 315 -11.59 1.72 -14.19
C ARG A 315 -13.00 1.22 -14.52
N ARG A 316 -13.30 -0.06 -14.32
CA ARG A 316 -14.65 -0.62 -14.57
C ARG A 316 -15.72 0.10 -13.74
N TYR A 317 -15.40 0.51 -12.51
CA TYR A 317 -16.33 1.22 -11.64
C TYR A 317 -16.56 2.69 -12.02
N VAL A 318 -15.86 3.20 -13.03
CA VAL A 318 -16.06 4.55 -13.59
C VAL A 318 -17.07 4.53 -14.73
N ARG A 319 -17.23 3.40 -15.42
CA ARG A 319 -17.94 3.32 -16.70
C ARG A 319 -19.43 3.01 -16.58
N GLU A 320 -19.89 2.53 -15.42
CA GLU A 320 -21.21 1.92 -15.33
C GLU A 320 -22.33 2.89 -14.91
N ASN A 321 -22.05 4.15 -14.55
CA ASN A 321 -23.07 4.91 -13.82
C ASN A 321 -23.24 6.42 -14.02
N ASP A 322 -22.65 7.10 -15.02
CA ASP A 322 -22.99 8.52 -15.21
C ASP A 322 -22.88 9.11 -16.62
N GLU A 323 -23.99 9.74 -17.04
CA GLU A 323 -24.08 10.83 -18.01
C GLU A 323 -23.33 12.11 -17.54
N GLU A 324 -22.99 12.19 -16.24
CA GLU A 324 -22.27 13.32 -15.60
C GLU A 324 -20.74 13.18 -15.58
N PHE A 325 -20.19 11.95 -15.54
CA PHE A 325 -18.74 11.73 -15.54
C PHE A 325 -18.31 11.32 -16.94
N ASN A 326 -18.17 12.31 -17.82
CA ASN A 326 -17.67 12.10 -19.17
C ASN A 326 -16.16 11.80 -19.10
N PHE A 327 -15.83 10.60 -18.62
CA PHE A 327 -14.46 10.12 -18.44
C PHE A 327 -13.71 10.14 -19.76
N GLU A 328 -14.40 9.85 -20.86
CA GLU A 328 -13.83 9.97 -22.21
C GLU A 328 -13.49 11.43 -22.54
N LYS A 329 -14.32 12.42 -22.14
CA LYS A 329 -13.97 13.85 -22.23
C LYS A 329 -12.80 14.22 -21.31
N LEU A 330 -12.70 13.65 -20.11
CA LEU A 330 -11.52 13.84 -19.24
C LEU A 330 -10.27 13.26 -19.91
N LEU A 331 -10.32 12.05 -20.46
CA LEU A 331 -9.20 11.45 -21.21
C LEU A 331 -8.78 12.31 -22.41
N GLN A 332 -9.74 13.00 -23.03
CA GLN A 332 -9.52 13.92 -24.15
C GLN A 332 -9.03 15.31 -23.72
N ASP A 333 -9.25 15.75 -22.48
CA ASP A 333 -8.78 17.05 -21.98
C ASP A 333 -7.29 16.95 -21.56
N PRO A 334 -6.35 17.59 -22.28
CA PRO A 334 -4.92 17.54 -21.94
C PRO A 334 -4.60 18.13 -20.56
N ARG A 335 -5.51 18.94 -19.99
CA ARG A 335 -5.36 19.52 -18.65
C ARG A 335 -5.70 18.53 -17.54
N SER A 336 -6.59 17.56 -17.79
CA SER A 336 -6.93 16.52 -16.82
C SER A 336 -5.72 15.63 -16.50
N ALA A 337 -4.83 15.47 -17.48
CA ALA A 337 -3.58 14.74 -17.34
C ALA A 337 -2.55 15.50 -16.48
N ARG A 338 -2.69 16.80 -16.24
CA ARG A 338 -1.71 17.60 -15.48
C ARG A 338 -2.02 17.64 -13.99
N VAL A 339 -2.23 16.48 -13.37
CA VAL A 339 -2.34 16.36 -11.91
C VAL A 339 -1.00 16.77 -11.31
N PRO A 340 -0.91 17.88 -10.56
CA PRO A 340 0.34 18.26 -9.93
C PRO A 340 0.73 17.20 -8.88
N ASN A 341 2.01 16.84 -8.81
CA ASN A 341 2.50 16.01 -7.71
C ASN A 341 2.44 16.88 -6.43
N PRO A 342 1.71 16.46 -5.38
CA PRO A 342 1.35 17.31 -4.25
C PRO A 342 2.49 17.86 -3.37
N ASP A 343 3.75 17.66 -3.73
CA ASP A 343 4.92 17.95 -2.90
C ASP A 343 6.05 18.68 -3.65
N PHE A 344 5.78 19.32 -4.79
CA PHE A 344 6.75 20.17 -5.50
C PHE A 344 6.88 21.60 -4.93
N VAL A 345 6.69 21.75 -3.62
CA VAL A 345 7.29 22.90 -2.92
C VAL A 345 8.47 22.33 -2.15
N ILE A 346 9.66 22.37 -2.76
CA ILE A 346 10.89 22.35 -1.99
C ILE A 346 10.82 23.64 -1.16
N PRO A 347 10.69 23.60 0.18
CA PRO A 347 10.96 24.79 0.96
C PRO A 347 12.44 25.11 0.72
N GLN A 348 12.71 26.29 0.15
CA GLN A 348 14.06 26.82 0.06
C GLN A 348 14.63 27.05 1.46
#